data_AF-A0AAP8PQ55-F1
#
_entry.id   AF-A0AAP8PQ55-F1
#
_cell.length_a   1.000
_cell.length_b   1.000
_cell.length_c   1.000
_cell.angle_alpha   90.00
_cell.angle_beta   90.00
_cell.angle_gamma   90.00
#
_symmetry.space_group_name_H-M   'P 1'
#
loop_
_entity.id
_entity.type
_entity.pdbx_description
1 polymer ?
#
loop_
_entity_poly.entity_id
_entity_poly.type
_entity_poly.pdbx_seq_one_letter_code
_entity_poly.pdbx_strand_id
1 'polypeptide(L)'
;MNKDKMIQLIEQELVQADEATSSVDFEKHMYAIHALTSLYTEGAATHEDTLSNTQKSSTFSTQSQASSTSQSSAKNQVTAAEIKAMGGEVPASMKQSADHTSSLPSNQMITDDEIGNGDSIFDF
;
A
#
# COMPACT_ATOMS: atom_id res chain seq x y z
N MET A 1 -26.88 -16.98 17.92
CA MET A 1 -26.30 -17.96 16.98
C MET A 1 -25.81 -19.18 17.76
N ASN A 2 -26.01 -20.39 17.25
CA ASN A 2 -25.55 -21.62 17.91
C ASN A 2 -24.04 -21.73 17.72
N LYS A 3 -23.28 -21.67 18.81
CA LYS A 3 -21.80 -21.73 18.81
C LYS A 3 -21.30 -22.98 18.08
N ASP A 4 -21.96 -24.11 18.32
CA ASP A 4 -21.62 -25.40 17.72
C ASP A 4 -21.75 -25.38 16.19
N LYS A 5 -22.73 -24.64 15.65
CA LYS A 5 -22.92 -24.52 14.20
C LYS A 5 -21.82 -23.65 13.57
N MET A 6 -21.36 -22.60 14.25
CA MET A 6 -20.23 -21.79 13.75
C MET A 6 -18.93 -22.58 13.78
N ILE A 7 -18.68 -23.33 14.84
CA ILE A 7 -17.49 -24.19 14.94
C ILE A 7 -17.46 -25.22 13.81
N GLN A 8 -18.58 -25.91 13.54
CA GLN A 8 -18.67 -26.87 12.43
C GLN A 8 -18.37 -26.24 11.06
N LEU A 9 -18.84 -25.01 10.82
CA LEU A 9 -18.56 -24.30 9.57
C LEU A 9 -17.08 -23.93 9.44
N ILE A 10 -16.44 -23.50 10.55
CA ILE A 10 -15.01 -23.19 10.57
C ILE A 10 -14.17 -24.45 10.35
N GLU A 11 -14.50 -25.56 11.01
CA GLU A 11 -13.82 -26.85 10.81
C GLU A 11 -13.93 -27.31 9.36
N GLN A 12 -15.11 -27.21 8.77
CA GLN A 12 -15.33 -27.56 7.37
C GLN A 12 -14.46 -26.70 6.43
N GLU A 13 -14.34 -25.39 6.68
CA GLU A 13 -13.50 -24.54 5.83
C GLU A 13 -12.01 -24.74 6.05
N LEU A 14 -11.59 -25.14 7.25
CA LEU A 14 -10.20 -25.52 7.51
C LEU A 14 -9.80 -26.76 6.71
N VAL A 15 -10.69 -27.76 6.63
CA VAL A 15 -10.46 -28.95 5.80
C VAL A 15 -10.39 -28.58 4.32
N GLN A 16 -11.30 -27.75 3.82
CA GLN A 16 -11.28 -27.31 2.42
C GLN A 16 -10.04 -26.47 2.08
N ALA A 17 -9.57 -25.64 3.01
CA ALA A 17 -8.33 -24.89 2.83
C ALA A 17 -7.10 -25.80 2.75
N ASP A 18 -7.06 -26.88 3.54
CA ASP A 18 -5.99 -27.89 3.50
C ASP A 18 -5.99 -28.66 2.17
N GLU A 19 -7.17 -28.94 1.63
CA GLU A 19 -7.34 -29.59 0.33
C GLU A 19 -7.14 -28.66 -0.88
N ALA A 20 -7.03 -27.34 -0.65
CA ALA A 20 -6.92 -26.36 -1.73
C ALA A 20 -5.61 -26.53 -2.52
N THR A 21 -5.74 -26.76 -3.82
CA THR A 21 -4.59 -26.96 -4.72
C THR A 21 -4.04 -25.67 -5.30
N SER A 22 -4.78 -24.56 -5.17
CA SER A 22 -4.46 -23.25 -5.73
C SER A 22 -4.42 -22.20 -4.63
N SER A 23 -3.42 -21.31 -4.68
CA SER A 23 -3.29 -20.19 -3.74
C SER A 23 -4.52 -19.29 -3.72
N VAL A 24 -5.21 -19.14 -4.86
CA VAL A 24 -6.41 -18.31 -4.95
C VAL A 24 -7.58 -18.93 -4.20
N ASP A 25 -7.71 -20.26 -4.24
CA ASP A 25 -8.79 -20.96 -3.55
C ASP A 25 -8.50 -21.04 -2.05
N PHE A 26 -7.25 -21.30 -1.66
CA PHE A 26 -6.80 -21.18 -0.28
C PHE A 26 -7.15 -19.81 0.34
N GLU A 27 -6.85 -18.71 -0.37
CA GLU A 27 -7.16 -17.35 0.11
C GLU A 27 -8.67 -17.12 0.30
N LYS A 28 -9.51 -17.69 -0.57
CA LYS A 28 -10.97 -17.63 -0.42
C LYS A 28 -11.43 -18.36 0.85
N HIS A 29 -10.90 -19.54 1.12
CA HIS A 29 -11.24 -20.29 2.34
C HIS A 29 -10.76 -19.55 3.60
N MET A 30 -9.56 -18.97 3.58
CA MET A 30 -9.06 -18.14 4.67
C MET A 30 -9.93 -16.91 4.92
N TYR A 31 -10.36 -16.22 3.86
CA TYR A 31 -11.28 -15.09 3.97
C TYR A 31 -12.65 -15.51 4.53
N ALA A 32 -13.17 -16.67 4.13
CA ALA A 32 -14.43 -17.20 4.65
C ALA A 32 -14.35 -17.47 6.17
N ILE A 33 -13.26 -18.09 6.63
CA ILE A 33 -13.00 -18.32 8.06
C ILE A 33 -12.92 -16.99 8.82
N HIS A 34 -12.21 -16.01 8.27
CA HIS A 34 -12.12 -14.67 8.86
C HIS A 34 -13.51 -14.02 8.99
N ALA A 35 -14.35 -14.08 7.95
CA ALA A 35 -15.69 -13.53 7.97
C ALA A 35 -16.60 -14.25 8.99
N LEU A 36 -16.57 -15.59 9.03
CA LEU A 36 -17.33 -16.38 10.00
C LEU A 36 -16.93 -16.06 11.44
N THR A 37 -15.63 -15.89 11.69
CA THR A 37 -15.10 -15.53 13.00
C THR A 37 -15.47 -14.09 13.37
N SER A 38 -15.34 -13.14 12.43
CA SER A 38 -15.72 -11.74 12.60
C SER A 38 -17.19 -11.60 12.98
N LEU A 39 -18.11 -12.26 12.24
CA LEU A 39 -19.54 -12.21 12.53
C LEU A 39 -19.89 -12.77 13.91
N TYR A 40 -19.09 -13.73 14.40
CA TYR A 40 -19.27 -14.28 15.74
C TYR A 40 -18.72 -13.34 16.83
N THR A 41 -17.59 -12.67 16.58
CA THR A 41 -16.96 -11.73 17.52
C THR A 41 -17.60 -10.34 17.52
N GLU A 42 -18.20 -9.89 16.42
CA GLU A 42 -18.95 -8.61 16.34
C GLU A 42 -20.19 -8.61 17.24
N GLY A 43 -20.71 -9.78 17.60
CA GLY A 43 -21.72 -9.90 18.65
C GLY A 43 -21.19 -9.69 20.07
N ALA A 44 -19.87 -9.61 20.26
CA ALA A 44 -19.20 -9.56 21.56
C ALA A 44 -18.27 -8.34 21.77
N ALA A 45 -17.91 -7.61 20.71
CA ALA A 45 -17.10 -6.40 20.85
C ALA A 45 -17.50 -5.36 19.79
N THR A 46 -17.96 -4.21 20.27
CA THR A 46 -18.01 -2.94 19.54
C THR A 46 -16.65 -2.64 18.90
N HIS A 47 -16.64 -2.33 17.60
CA HIS A 47 -15.61 -1.56 16.89
C HIS A 47 -14.16 -1.71 17.38
N GLU A 48 -13.39 -2.58 16.73
CA GLU A 48 -11.96 -2.34 16.56
C GLU A 48 -11.67 -2.35 15.06
N ASP A 49 -11.78 -1.16 14.47
CA ASP A 49 -11.04 -0.75 13.28
C ASP A 49 -9.54 -0.97 13.56
N THR A 50 -9.05 -2.19 13.36
CA THR A 50 -7.61 -2.44 13.20
C THR A 50 -7.33 -2.67 11.72
N LEU A 51 -7.20 -1.52 11.05
CA LEU A 51 -6.43 -1.35 9.83
C LEU A 51 -5.12 -2.15 9.91
N SER A 52 -5.04 -3.27 9.19
CA SER A 52 -3.77 -3.82 8.67
C SER A 52 -4.04 -4.97 7.67
N ASN A 53 -4.70 -4.68 6.55
CA ASN A 53 -4.31 -5.35 5.30
C ASN A 53 -4.70 -4.53 4.06
N THR A 54 -3.82 -3.58 3.74
CA THR A 54 -3.31 -3.33 2.39
C THR A 54 -3.95 -4.13 1.25
N GLN A 55 -4.81 -3.42 0.48
CA GLN A 55 -4.88 -3.43 -1.01
C GLN A 55 -5.38 -4.73 -1.67
N LYS A 56 -6.18 -4.78 -2.73
CA LYS A 56 -6.77 -3.78 -3.64
C LYS A 56 -7.76 -4.57 -4.50
N SER A 57 -9.03 -4.15 -4.52
CA SER A 57 -10.02 -4.61 -5.48
C SER A 57 -9.69 -4.08 -6.89
N SER A 58 -9.64 -4.98 -7.86
CA SER A 58 -9.70 -4.64 -9.29
C SER A 58 -11.09 -4.11 -9.63
N THR A 59 -11.21 -2.98 -10.31
CA THR A 59 -12.42 -2.68 -11.08
C THR A 59 -12.08 -1.94 -12.36
N PHE A 60 -12.44 -2.59 -13.46
CA PHE A 60 -12.57 -2.03 -14.79
C PHE A 60 -13.81 -1.12 -14.83
N SER A 61 -13.66 0.14 -15.20
CA SER A 61 -14.72 0.89 -15.88
C SER A 61 -14.18 2.16 -16.55
N THR A 62 -14.46 2.21 -17.84
CA THR A 62 -14.22 3.28 -18.80
C THR A 62 -15.18 4.46 -18.62
N GLN A 63 -14.63 5.66 -18.87
CA GLN A 63 -15.26 6.82 -19.53
C GLN A 63 -16.06 7.85 -18.69
N SER A 64 -15.39 9.00 -18.52
CA SER A 64 -15.85 10.38 -18.69
C SER A 64 -17.10 10.89 -17.96
N GLN A 65 -16.91 11.77 -16.97
CA GLN A 65 -17.36 13.17 -17.05
C GLN A 65 -16.79 14.00 -15.90
N ALA A 66 -16.43 15.24 -16.23
CA ALA A 66 -15.80 16.21 -15.35
C ALA A 66 -16.73 16.69 -14.23
N SER A 67 -16.20 16.79 -13.01
CA SER A 67 -16.55 17.85 -12.08
C SER A 67 -15.41 18.03 -11.07
N SER A 68 -15.00 19.28 -10.96
CA SER A 68 -13.95 19.78 -10.08
C SER A 68 -14.21 19.39 -8.63
N THR A 69 -13.27 18.68 -8.02
CA THR A 69 -13.02 18.77 -6.58
C THR A 69 -11.53 18.65 -6.38
N SER A 70 -10.92 19.77 -5.99
CA SER A 70 -9.57 19.84 -5.46
C SER A 70 -9.52 18.98 -4.19
N GLN A 71 -9.16 17.72 -4.33
CA GLN A 71 -8.66 16.88 -3.26
C GLN A 71 -7.20 16.60 -3.59
N SER A 72 -6.33 17.44 -3.04
CA SER A 72 -4.92 17.14 -2.88
C SER A 72 -4.77 15.98 -1.89
N SER A 73 -5.12 14.77 -2.34
CA SER A 73 -4.59 13.55 -1.76
C SER A 73 -3.12 13.56 -2.13
N ALA A 74 -2.25 13.57 -1.12
CA ALA A 74 -0.81 13.36 -1.29
C ALA A 74 -0.56 11.96 -1.90
N LYS A 75 -0.81 11.83 -3.20
CA LYS A 75 -0.21 10.80 -4.03
C LYS A 75 1.26 11.17 -4.12
N ASN A 76 2.15 10.22 -3.85
CA ASN A 76 3.58 10.36 -4.11
C ASN A 76 3.78 11.03 -5.48
N GLN A 77 4.11 12.32 -5.46
CA GLN A 77 4.43 13.08 -6.65
C GLN A 77 5.84 12.65 -7.03
N VAL A 78 5.94 11.58 -7.81
CA VAL A 78 7.23 11.15 -8.38
C VAL A 78 7.77 12.32 -9.19
N THR A 79 8.96 12.77 -8.82
CA THR A 79 9.54 13.97 -9.44
C THR A 79 10.05 13.62 -10.84
N ALA A 80 10.01 14.56 -11.77
CA ALA A 80 10.55 14.38 -13.13
C ALA A 80 12.00 13.84 -13.13
N ALA A 81 12.82 14.26 -12.16
CA ALA A 81 14.18 13.77 -11.99
C ALA A 81 14.24 12.28 -11.64
N GLU A 82 13.33 11.81 -10.79
CA GLU A 82 13.25 10.41 -10.36
C GLU A 82 12.82 9.49 -11.50
N ILE A 83 11.82 9.91 -12.30
CA ILE A 83 11.40 9.17 -13.50
C ILE A 83 12.58 8.97 -14.46
N LYS A 84 13.38 10.03 -14.67
CA LYS A 84 14.56 9.96 -15.52
C LYS A 84 15.65 9.04 -14.93
N ALA A 85 15.87 9.07 -13.62
CA ALA A 85 16.84 8.22 -12.94
C ALA A 85 16.48 6.72 -13.05
N MET A 86 15.17 6.41 -13.17
CA MET A 86 14.67 5.06 -13.41
C MET A 86 14.69 4.65 -14.90
N GLY A 87 15.18 5.50 -15.80
CA GLY A 87 15.19 5.25 -17.24
C GLY A 87 13.83 5.43 -17.93
N GLY A 88 12.87 6.09 -17.28
CA GLY A 88 11.57 6.41 -17.84
C GLY A 88 11.53 7.75 -18.58
N GLU A 89 10.61 7.87 -19.54
CA GLU A 89 10.38 9.11 -20.29
C GLU A 89 9.45 10.07 -19.52
N VAL A 90 9.90 11.32 -19.30
CA VAL A 90 9.15 12.31 -18.52
C VAL A 90 8.07 12.99 -19.39
N PRO A 91 6.77 12.94 -19.00
CA PRO A 91 5.69 13.61 -19.72
C PRO A 91 5.90 15.12 -19.85
N ALA A 92 5.49 15.72 -20.97
CA ALA A 92 5.66 17.16 -21.23
C ALA A 92 4.99 18.05 -20.16
N SER A 93 3.91 17.56 -19.53
CA SER A 93 3.20 18.24 -18.43
C SER A 93 4.01 18.36 -17.14
N MET A 94 5.02 17.52 -16.92
CA MET A 94 5.88 17.53 -15.72
C MET A 94 7.16 18.36 -15.90
N LYS A 95 7.38 18.93 -17.09
CA LYS A 95 8.57 19.73 -17.40
C LYS A 95 8.50 21.18 -16.88
N GLN A 96 7.55 21.50 -16.01
CA GLN A 96 7.31 22.86 -15.52
C GLN A 96 7.20 22.90 -14.00
N SER A 97 8.33 22.79 -13.30
CA SER A 97 8.62 23.43 -11.99
C SER A 97 9.90 22.83 -11.40
N ALA A 98 11.04 23.32 -11.85
CA ALA A 98 12.33 23.08 -11.21
C ALA A 98 13.08 24.41 -11.08
N ASP A 99 12.38 25.43 -10.58
CA ASP A 99 13.00 26.64 -10.09
C ASP A 99 12.33 27.02 -8.78
N HIS A 100 13.17 27.31 -7.78
CA HIS A 100 12.90 27.80 -6.43
C HIS A 100 12.94 26.77 -5.27
N THR A 101 13.86 27.07 -4.34
CA THR A 101 13.95 26.71 -2.91
C THR A 101 14.94 25.62 -2.49
N SER A 102 16.22 26.02 -2.42
CA SER A 102 17.16 25.81 -1.31
C SER A 102 16.64 25.01 -0.09
N SER A 103 17.06 23.75 0.05
CA SER A 103 17.80 23.21 1.22
C SER A 103 17.89 21.70 1.12
N LEU A 104 19.07 21.15 1.44
CA LEU A 104 19.49 19.73 1.42
C LEU A 104 20.05 19.25 0.06
N PRO A 105 21.37 19.04 -0.05
CA PRO A 105 21.91 18.28 -1.18
C PRO A 105 21.59 16.81 -0.96
N SER A 106 20.59 16.30 -1.67
CA SER A 106 20.23 14.87 -1.76
C SER A 106 21.29 14.02 -2.49
N ASN A 107 22.54 14.50 -2.59
CA ASN A 107 23.67 13.87 -3.28
C ASN A 107 24.85 13.63 -2.32
N GLN A 108 24.56 13.13 -1.11
CA GLN A 108 25.60 12.76 -0.16
C GLN A 108 26.11 11.35 -0.53
N MET A 109 27.36 11.26 -0.95
CA MET A 109 28.08 10.07 -1.38
C MET A 109 29.24 9.86 -0.40
N ILE A 110 29.29 8.70 0.24
CA ILE A 110 30.36 8.30 1.14
C ILE A 110 31.23 7.23 0.48
N THR A 111 32.55 7.33 0.65
CA THR A 111 33.52 6.34 0.15
C THR A 111 33.94 5.36 1.27
N ASP A 112 34.60 4.26 0.92
CA ASP A 112 35.00 3.15 1.84
C ASP A 112 36.00 3.57 2.93
N ASP A 113 36.55 4.78 2.83
CA ASP A 113 37.39 5.44 3.82
C ASP A 113 36.60 6.38 4.76
N GLU A 114 35.27 6.26 4.76
CA GLU A 114 34.32 7.07 5.54
C GLU A 114 34.32 8.57 5.21
N ILE A 115 34.90 8.96 4.07
CA ILE A 115 34.91 10.36 3.63
C ILE A 115 33.68 10.63 2.77
N GLY A 116 32.77 11.45 3.28
CA GLY A 116 31.59 11.92 2.58
C GLY A 116 31.71 13.37 2.13
N ASN A 117 31.04 13.72 1.04
CA ASN A 117 30.87 15.11 0.57
C ASN A 117 29.82 15.92 1.40
N GLY A 118 29.66 15.58 2.69
CA GLY A 118 28.57 16.03 3.54
C GLY A 118 28.97 16.66 4.88
N ASP A 119 30.04 16.19 5.50
CA ASP A 119 30.53 16.76 6.76
C ASP A 119 31.53 17.88 6.43
N SER A 120 31.12 19.11 6.69
CA SER A 120 31.97 20.29 6.51
C SER A 120 33.11 20.25 7.54
N ILE A 121 34.35 20.03 7.09
CA ILE A 121 35.57 20.04 7.92
C ILE A 121 35.98 21.46 8.39
N PHE A 122 35.22 22.49 7.99
CA PHE A 122 35.46 23.87 8.36
C PHE A 122 34.34 24.36 9.27
N ASP A 123 34.62 24.38 10.57
CA ASP A 123 33.85 25.11 11.58
C ASP A 123 34.42 26.54 11.63
N PHE A 124 33.65 27.53 11.14
CA PHE A 124 33.97 28.95 11.22
C PHE A 124 32.79 29.71 11.85
#